data_AF-A0A1Z3HKV4-F1
#
_entry.id   AF-A0A1Z3HKV4-F1
#
_cell.length_a   1.000
_cell.length_b   1.000
_cell.length_c   1.000
_cell.angle_alpha   90.00
_cell.angle_beta   90.00
_cell.angle_gamma   90.00
#
_symmetry.space_group_name_H-M   'P 1'
#
loop_
_entity.id
_entity.type
_entity.pdbx_description
1 polymer ?
#
loop_
_entity_poly.entity_id
_entity_poly.type
_entity_poly.pdbx_seq_one_letter_code
_entity_poly.pdbx_strand_id
1 'polypeptide(L)'
;MAVLGDIDEFIPQLQLEARRQSFESAPQVIWLSDGGRGFWRVYRTGFSHCAVAVLDSFHAAGHLARATQALFGEKRSAPAWSKVPANG
;
A
#
# COMPACT_ATOMS: atom_id res chain seq x y z
N MET A 1 -14.08 -6.39 -11.80
CA MET A 1 -14.34 -5.34 -12.80
C MET A 1 -13.93 -4.01 -12.20
N ALA A 2 -12.91 -3.35 -12.73
CA ALA A 2 -12.57 -1.99 -12.34
C ALA A 2 -13.50 -1.05 -13.11
N VAL A 3 -14.48 -0.46 -12.41
CA VAL A 3 -15.22 0.68 -12.96
C VAL A 3 -14.24 1.86 -12.92
N LEU A 4 -14.02 2.50 -14.06
CA LEU A 4 -13.28 3.77 -14.15
C LEU A 4 -14.18 4.89 -13.60
N GLY A 5 -14.50 4.80 -12.31
CA GLY A 5 -15.15 5.88 -11.56
C GLY A 5 -14.06 6.82 -11.05
N ASP A 6 -14.35 8.13 -11.05
CA ASP A 6 -13.46 9.10 -10.44
C ASP A 6 -13.35 8.81 -8.93
N ILE A 7 -12.22 9.18 -8.33
CA ILE A 7 -11.98 8.96 -6.91
C ILE A 7 -13.04 9.63 -6.03
N ASP A 8 -13.65 10.71 -6.53
CA ASP A 8 -14.73 11.42 -5.88
C ASP A 8 -16.05 10.62 -5.88
N GLU A 9 -16.26 9.72 -6.84
CA GLU A 9 -17.40 8.78 -6.85
C GLU A 9 -17.12 7.54 -5.98
N PHE A 10 -15.84 7.16 -5.86
CA PHE A 10 -15.43 6.00 -5.08
C PHE A 10 -15.53 6.20 -3.57
N ILE A 11 -15.18 7.40 -3.08
CA ILE A 11 -15.20 7.73 -1.64
C ILE A 11 -16.57 7.43 -0.97
N PRO A 12 -17.72 7.92 -1.48
CA PRO A 12 -19.01 7.67 -0.84
C PRO A 12 -19.41 6.19 -0.87
N GLN A 13 -19.04 5.45 -1.93
CA GLN A 13 -19.30 4.01 -2.02
C GLN A 13 -18.50 3.23 -0.97
N LEU A 14 -17.22 3.58 -0.78
CA LEU A 14 -16.38 2.95 0.23
C LEU A 14 -16.89 3.24 1.65
N GLN A 15 -17.35 4.47 1.94
CA GLN A 15 -17.95 4.80 3.23
C GLN A 15 -19.24 4.03 3.50
N LEU A 16 -20.09 3.87 2.48
CA LEU A 16 -21.31 3.06 2.59
C LEU A 16 -20.97 1.60 2.93
N GLU A 17 -19.99 1.03 2.24
CA GLU A 17 -19.57 -0.36 2.49
C GLU A 17 -18.93 -0.52 3.88
N ALA A 18 -18.06 0.41 4.29
CA ALA A 18 -17.49 0.42 5.64
C ALA A 18 -18.59 0.45 6.72
N ARG A 19 -19.63 1.28 6.52
CA ARG A 19 -20.78 1.34 7.43
C ARG A 19 -21.60 0.06 7.43
N ARG A 20 -21.81 -0.58 6.27
CA ARG A 20 -22.48 -1.89 6.17
C ARG A 20 -21.73 -2.98 6.94
N GLN A 21 -20.41 -2.87 7.01
CA GLN A 21 -19.55 -3.75 7.80
C GLN A 21 -19.42 -3.30 9.27
N SER A 22 -20.21 -2.32 9.69
CA SER A 22 -20.24 -1.81 11.06
C SER A 22 -18.89 -1.32 11.57
N PHE A 23 -18.06 -0.71 10.70
CA PHE A 23 -16.72 -0.26 11.09
C PHE A 23 -16.73 0.73 12.27
N GLU A 24 -17.82 1.49 12.45
CA GLU A 24 -18.01 2.44 13.56
C GLU A 24 -18.12 1.72 14.94
N SER A 25 -18.46 0.44 14.96
CA SER A 25 -18.48 -0.39 16.17
C SER A 25 -17.13 -1.02 16.50
N ALA A 26 -16.15 -0.92 15.59
CA ALA A 26 -14.82 -1.45 15.84
C ALA A 26 -14.12 -0.62 16.93
N PRO A 27 -13.46 -1.26 17.91
CA PRO A 27 -12.67 -0.54 18.92
C PRO A 27 -11.55 0.31 18.30
N GLN A 28 -11.07 -0.09 17.13
CA GLN A 28 -10.08 0.63 16.36
C GLN A 28 -10.27 0.38 14.87
N VAL A 29 -10.12 1.44 14.07
CA VAL A 29 -10.18 1.39 12.61
C VAL A 29 -8.78 1.65 12.06
N ILE A 30 -8.29 0.75 11.22
CA ILE A 30 -6.97 0.86 10.60
C ILE A 30 -7.13 1.05 9.09
N TRP A 31 -6.49 2.08 8.55
CA TRP A 31 -6.34 2.27 7.11
C TRP A 31 -4.97 1.75 6.67
N LEU A 32 -4.93 0.58 6.02
CA LEU A 32 -3.70 -0.01 5.50
C LEU A 32 -3.58 0.28 4.00
N SER A 33 -2.52 0.97 3.57
CA SER A 33 -2.33 1.35 2.15
C SER A 33 -0.86 1.46 1.78
N ASP A 34 -0.54 1.26 0.50
CA ASP A 34 0.82 1.08 -0.05
C ASP A 34 1.62 2.38 -0.29
N GLY A 35 1.02 3.55 -0.14
CA GLY A 35 1.68 4.82 -0.51
C GLY A 35 1.06 5.53 -1.71
N GLY A 36 0.18 4.89 -2.46
CA GLY A 36 -0.42 5.45 -3.67
C GLY A 36 -1.25 6.71 -3.41
N ARG A 37 -0.96 7.82 -4.12
CA ARG A 37 -1.61 9.14 -3.87
C ARG A 37 -3.14 9.07 -3.88
N GLY A 38 -3.71 8.22 -4.73
CA GLY A 38 -5.17 8.00 -4.82
C GLY A 38 -5.75 7.50 -3.50
N PHE A 39 -5.30 6.35 -3.01
CA PHE A 39 -5.81 5.77 -1.76
C PHE A 39 -5.57 6.69 -0.55
N TRP A 40 -4.44 7.41 -0.52
CA TRP A 40 -4.22 8.41 0.53
C TRP A 40 -5.16 9.62 0.45
N ARG A 41 -5.67 9.97 -0.74
CA ARG A 41 -6.74 10.99 -0.86
C ARG A 41 -8.04 10.46 -0.28
N VAL A 42 -8.41 9.21 -0.57
CA VAL A 42 -9.60 8.55 0.02
C VAL A 42 -9.52 8.53 1.54
N TYR A 43 -8.38 8.14 2.11
CA TYR A 43 -8.14 8.21 3.56
C TYR A 43 -8.37 9.61 4.11
N ARG A 44 -7.67 10.61 3.56
CA ARG A 44 -7.73 12.00 4.05
C ARG A 44 -9.16 12.55 4.01
N THR A 45 -9.88 12.31 2.93
CA THR A 45 -11.22 12.83 2.72
C THR A 45 -12.28 12.06 3.52
N GLY A 46 -12.18 10.73 3.60
CA GLY A 46 -13.27 9.88 4.09
C GLY A 46 -13.11 9.31 5.49
N PHE A 47 -11.87 9.11 5.97
CA PHE A 47 -11.58 8.25 7.12
C PHE A 47 -10.56 8.83 8.12
N SER A 48 -9.91 9.94 7.81
CA SER A 48 -8.89 10.57 8.67
C SER A 48 -9.37 10.95 10.07
N HIS A 49 -10.68 11.13 10.24
CA HIS A 49 -11.31 11.46 11.53
C HIS A 49 -11.46 10.25 12.47
N CYS A 50 -11.37 9.01 11.97
CA CYS A 50 -11.68 7.81 12.73
C CYS A 50 -10.68 6.65 12.54
N ALA A 51 -9.83 6.70 11.51
CA ALA A 51 -8.88 5.64 11.18
C ALA A 51 -7.43 6.06 11.42
N VAL A 52 -6.66 5.12 11.98
CA VAL A 52 -5.20 5.23 12.06
C VAL A 52 -4.60 4.69 10.76
N ALA A 53 -3.84 5.52 10.05
CA ALA A 53 -3.21 5.09 8.81
C ALA A 53 -1.87 4.39 9.05
N VAL A 54 -1.70 3.23 8.40
CA VAL A 54 -0.49 2.41 8.42
C VAL A 54 -0.01 2.22 6.98
N LEU A 55 1.26 2.52 6.73
CA LEU A 55 1.89 2.28 5.44
C LEU A 55 2.22 0.79 5.30
N ASP A 56 1.74 0.17 4.23
CA ASP A 56 2.12 -1.19 3.86
C ASP A 56 3.53 -1.18 3.24
N SER A 57 4.54 -1.33 4.10
CA SER A 57 5.96 -1.37 3.71
C SER A 57 6.31 -2.53 2.77
N PHE A 58 5.56 -3.64 2.77
CA PHE A 58 5.82 -4.78 1.88
C PHE A 58 5.46 -4.44 0.43
N HIS A 59 4.30 -3.84 0.22
CA HIS A 59 3.95 -3.31 -1.11
C HIS A 59 4.78 -2.07 -1.48
N ALA A 60 5.04 -1.16 -0.53
CA ALA A 60 5.86 0.03 -0.78
C ALA A 60 7.30 -0.33 -1.21
N ALA A 61 7.90 -1.38 -0.63
CA ALA A 61 9.21 -1.88 -1.03
C ALA A 61 9.23 -2.38 -2.48
N GLY A 62 8.16 -3.06 -2.94
CA GLY A 62 8.03 -3.48 -4.33
C GLY A 62 7.85 -2.31 -5.32
N HIS A 63 7.13 -1.26 -4.91
CA HIS A 63 7.05 -0.01 -5.69
C HIS A 63 8.38 0.74 -5.73
N LEU A 64 9.09 0.80 -4.60
CA LEU A 64 10.41 1.42 -4.49
C LEU A 64 11.45 0.66 -5.32
N ALA A 65 11.43 -0.68 -5.30
CA ALA A 65 12.32 -1.50 -6.12
C ALA A 65 12.09 -1.26 -7.61
N ARG A 66 10.83 -1.21 -8.07
CA ARG A 66 10.49 -0.87 -9.45
C ARG A 66 10.90 0.55 -9.83
N ALA A 67 10.67 1.54 -8.95
CA ALA A 67 11.10 2.91 -9.19
C ALA A 67 12.63 3.02 -9.28
N THR A 68 13.34 2.31 -8.41
CA THR A 68 14.81 2.24 -8.42
C THR A 68 15.31 1.58 -9.71
N GLN A 69 14.68 0.51 -10.17
CA GLN A 69 15.01 -0.14 -11.44
C GLN A 69 14.74 0.77 -12.65
N ALA A 70 13.65 1.53 -12.64
CA ALA A 70 13.34 2.49 -13.70
C ALA A 70 14.30 3.69 -13.72
N LEU A 71 14.77 4.14 -12.55
CA LEU A 71 15.66 5.30 -12.41
C LEU A 71 17.14 4.95 -12.60
N PHE A 72 17.57 3.75 -12.20
CA PHE A 72 18.98 3.36 -12.19
C PHE A 72 19.30 2.12 -13.05
N GLY A 73 18.31 1.57 -13.76
CA GLY A 73 18.43 0.33 -14.52
C GLY A 73 18.57 -0.91 -13.63
N GLU A 74 18.72 -2.09 -14.24
CA GLU A 74 19.15 -3.28 -13.52
C GLU A 74 20.61 -3.11 -13.06
N LYS A 75 20.83 -3.04 -11.74
CA LYS A 75 22.14 -3.41 -11.22
C LYS A 75 22.30 -4.91 -11.43
N ARG A 76 23.18 -5.24 -12.37
CA ARG A 76 23.72 -6.58 -12.65
C ARG A 76 24.00 -7.31 -11.33
N SER A 77 23.27 -8.41 -11.12
CA SER A 77 23.51 -9.51 -10.18
C SER A 77 24.29 -9.19 -8.90
N ALA A 78 23.62 -9.32 -7.75
CA ALA A 78 24.31 -9.58 -6.49
C ALA A 78 25.31 -10.74 -6.68
N PRO A 79 26.55 -10.66 -6.18
CA PRO A 79 27.43 -11.81 -6.22
C PRO A 79 26.75 -12.93 -5.43
N ALA A 80 26.59 -14.07 -6.08
CA ALA A 80 26.18 -15.29 -5.42
C ALA A 80 27.10 -15.49 -4.22
N TRP A 81 26.52 -15.67 -3.04
CA TRP A 81 27.21 -16.15 -1.83
C TRP A 81 27.69 -17.61 -2.01
N SER A 82 28.01 -18.02 -3.24
CA SER A 82 28.50 -19.34 -3.57
C SER A 82 29.93 -19.52 -3.07
N LYS A 83 30.01 -20.32 -2.01
CA LYS A 83 31.15 -21.13 -1.55
C LYS A 83 32.20 -20.38 -0.73
N VAL A 84 32.00 -20.39 0.59
CA VAL A 84 33.13 -20.58 1.50
C VAL A 84 33.44 -22.09 1.49
N PRO A 85 34.60 -22.54 0.96
CA PRO A 85 34.99 -23.94 1.10
C PRO A 85 35.26 -24.24 2.58
N ALA A 86 34.70 -25.35 3.05
CA ALA A 86 35.14 -25.97 4.29
C ALA A 86 36.59 -26.45 4.11
N ASN A 87 37.51 -25.83 4.83
CA ASN A 87 38.83 -26.35 5.18
C ASN A 87 38.93 -26.06 6.69
N GLY A 88 39.24 -26.99 7.58
CA GLY A 88 39.95 -28.27 7.48
C GLY A 88 40.72 -28.37 8.79
#